data_AF-A0A7J6V0K5-F1
#
_entry.id   AF-A0A7J6V0K5-F1
#
_cell.length_a   1.000
_cell.length_b   1.000
_cell.length_c   1.000
_cell.angle_alpha   90.00
_cell.angle_beta   90.00
_cell.angle_gamma   90.00
#
_symmetry.space_group_name_H-M   'P 1'
#
loop_
_entity.id
_entity.type
_entity.pdbx_description
1 polymer ?
#
loop_
_entity_poly.entity_id
_entity_poly.type
_entity_poly.pdbx_seq_one_letter_code
_entity_poly.pdbx_strand_id
1 'polypeptide(L)'
;MLNNSGDVARVDGQLAVARAFGDKSLKEHLSSVPDVSLEMIDEGTEFFILGSDGLWVVMSNQEAVDSIKEIKDPQVAAKHLAEEALSRKSRDDISCVVV
;
A
#
# COMPACT_ATOMS: atom_id res chain seq x y z
N MET A 1 1.00 13.22 -30.82
CA MET A 1 0.45 13.68 -29.53
C MET A 1 0.96 12.73 -28.46
N LEU A 2 2.15 12.98 -27.91
CA LEU A 2 2.68 12.22 -26.77
C LEU A 2 2.26 12.99 -25.52
N ASN A 3 1.37 12.40 -24.72
CA ASN A 3 0.86 13.00 -23.51
C ASN A 3 1.87 12.76 -22.38
N ASN A 4 2.69 13.76 -22.07
CA ASN A 4 3.64 13.73 -20.96
C ASN A 4 2.95 14.05 -19.63
N SER A 5 2.30 13.06 -19.03
CA SER A 5 2.06 13.00 -17.58
C SER A 5 3.08 12.04 -16.94
N GLY A 6 4.36 12.36 -17.13
CA GLY A 6 5.52 11.52 -16.80
C GLY A 6 5.75 11.39 -15.29
N ASP A 7 5.69 10.15 -14.82
CA ASP A 7 6.61 9.52 -13.84
C ASP A 7 6.08 8.15 -13.38
N VAL A 8 4.82 7.81 -13.68
CA VAL A 8 4.22 6.51 -13.33
C VAL A 8 3.90 5.72 -14.60
N ALA A 9 4.48 4.53 -14.71
CA ALA A 9 4.18 3.59 -15.79
C ALA A 9 2.72 3.12 -15.72
N ARG A 10 2.06 3.00 -16.88
CA ARG A 10 0.63 2.64 -16.97
C ARG A 10 0.39 1.58 -18.02
N VAL A 11 -0.44 0.59 -17.71
CA VAL A 11 -0.96 -0.40 -18.67
C VAL A 11 -1.85 0.32 -19.67
N ASP A 12 -1.51 0.19 -20.95
CA ASP A 12 -2.17 0.86 -22.09
C ASP A 12 -2.36 2.38 -21.88
N GLY A 13 -1.46 3.01 -21.13
CA GLY A 13 -1.54 4.44 -20.78
C GLY A 13 -2.65 4.81 -19.80
N GLN A 14 -3.41 3.84 -19.27
CA GLN A 14 -4.60 4.07 -18.47
C GLN A 14 -4.38 3.77 -16.98
N LEU A 15 -4.01 2.54 -16.64
CA LEU A 15 -4.00 2.06 -15.25
C LEU A 15 -2.58 1.95 -14.69
N ALA A 16 -2.34 2.51 -13.51
CA ALA A 16 -1.03 2.54 -12.85
C ALA A 16 -0.67 1.25 -12.08
N VAL A 17 -1.36 0.15 -12.36
CA VAL A 17 -1.08 -1.18 -11.81
C VAL A 17 -1.12 -2.22 -12.92
N ALA A 18 -0.33 -3.29 -12.77
CA ALA A 18 -0.30 -4.42 -13.71
C ALA A 18 -1.29 -5.54 -13.34
N ARG A 19 -1.90 -5.46 -12.15
CA ARG A 19 -2.87 -6.44 -11.66
C ARG A 19 -4.03 -5.74 -10.98
N ALA A 20 -5.26 -6.16 -11.30
CA ALA A 20 -6.47 -5.69 -10.63
C ALA A 20 -7.64 -6.65 -10.85
N PHE A 21 -8.62 -6.61 -9.95
CA PHE A 21 -9.97 -7.09 -10.26
C PHE A 21 -10.70 -6.06 -11.12
N GLY A 22 -11.68 -6.48 -11.94
CA GLY A 22 -12.41 -5.54 -12.82
C GLY A 22 -11.64 -5.16 -14.09
N ASP A 23 -11.80 -3.94 -14.59
CA ASP A 23 -11.13 -3.40 -15.79
C ASP A 23 -11.18 -4.33 -17.01
N LYS A 24 -12.38 -4.82 -17.33
CA LYS A 24 -12.60 -5.85 -18.37
C LYS A 24 -11.94 -5.50 -19.71
N SER A 25 -11.95 -4.23 -20.10
CA SER A 25 -11.36 -3.76 -21.36
C SER A 25 -9.84 -3.89 -21.42
N LEU A 26 -9.15 -4.01 -20.28
CA LEU A 26 -7.69 -4.09 -20.20
C LEU A 26 -7.17 -5.52 -19.94
N LYS A 27 -8.04 -6.54 -19.88
CA LYS A 27 -7.68 -7.90 -19.43
C LYS A 27 -6.68 -8.65 -20.31
N GLU A 28 -6.43 -8.19 -21.53
CA GLU A 28 -5.34 -8.72 -22.37
C GLU A 28 -3.96 -8.40 -21.78
N HIS A 29 -3.80 -7.23 -21.16
CA HIS A 29 -2.53 -6.75 -20.60
C HIS A 29 -2.55 -6.59 -19.07
N LEU A 30 -3.69 -6.82 -18.42
CA LEU A 30 -3.91 -6.64 -16.98
C LEU A 30 -4.36 -7.96 -16.31
N SER A 31 -3.50 -8.51 -15.46
CA SER A 31 -3.79 -9.78 -14.78
C SER A 31 -4.77 -9.61 -13.62
N SER A 32 -5.59 -10.63 -13.36
CA SER A 32 -6.37 -10.77 -12.12
C SER A 32 -5.87 -11.90 -11.22
N VAL A 33 -4.69 -12.46 -11.54
CA VAL A 33 -4.06 -13.53 -10.75
C VAL A 33 -3.26 -12.88 -9.62
N PRO A 34 -3.56 -13.19 -8.35
CA PRO A 34 -2.83 -12.63 -7.22
C PRO A 34 -1.40 -13.19 -7.15
N ASP A 35 -0.52 -12.45 -6.47
CA ASP A 35 0.71 -13.04 -5.95
C ASP A 35 0.40 -13.68 -4.59
N VAL A 36 0.91 -14.88 -4.34
CA VAL A 36 0.58 -15.65 -3.13
C VAL A 36 1.87 -16.12 -2.47
N SER A 37 2.13 -15.63 -1.26
CA SER A 37 3.20 -16.08 -0.39
C SER A 37 2.63 -16.73 0.87
N LEU A 38 3.44 -17.57 1.51
CA LEU A 38 3.12 -18.22 2.78
C LEU A 38 4.30 -18.03 3.72
N GLU A 39 4.07 -17.31 4.80
CA GLU A 39 5.07 -17.00 5.82
C GLU A 39 4.67 -17.63 7.15
N MET A 40 5.64 -18.17 7.87
CA MET A 40 5.42 -18.75 9.20
C MET A 40 5.52 -17.64 10.25
N ILE A 41 4.48 -17.53 11.09
CA ILE A 41 4.48 -16.63 12.23
C ILE A 41 5.12 -17.36 13.41
N ASP A 42 6.09 -16.73 14.04
CA ASP A 42 6.78 -17.25 15.22
C ASP A 42 6.79 -16.22 16.37
N GLU A 43 7.42 -16.57 17.48
CA GLU A 43 7.53 -15.73 18.67
C GLU A 43 8.32 -14.42 18.44
N GLY A 44 9.09 -14.32 17.35
CA GLY A 44 9.83 -13.12 16.98
C GLY A 44 9.02 -12.15 16.10
N THR A 45 7.82 -12.55 15.67
CA THR A 45 6.95 -11.69 14.86
C THR A 45 6.17 -10.74 15.75
N GLU A 46 6.45 -9.44 15.64
CA GLU A 46 5.82 -8.43 16.50
C GLU A 46 4.43 -8.01 16.01
N PHE A 47 4.29 -7.68 14.73
CA PHE A 47 3.04 -7.23 14.11
C PHE A 47 3.11 -7.26 12.57
N PHE A 48 1.95 -7.12 11.93
CA PHE A 48 1.82 -6.92 10.48
C PHE A 48 1.17 -5.58 10.16
N ILE A 49 1.66 -4.90 9.12
CA ILE A 49 1.04 -3.68 8.58
C ILE A 49 0.52 -3.98 7.18
N LEU A 50 -0.78 -3.78 6.97
CA LEU A 50 -1.39 -3.74 5.64
C LEU A 50 -1.88 -2.31 5.40
N GLY A 51 -1.50 -1.72 4.27
CA GLY A 51 -1.89 -0.35 3.93
C GLY A 51 -2.19 -0.17 2.46
N SER A 52 -3.06 0.79 2.12
CA SER A 52 -3.19 1.30 0.75
C SER A 52 -1.90 2.04 0.33
N ASP A 53 -1.74 2.27 -0.97
CA ASP A 53 -0.64 3.08 -1.51
C ASP A 53 -0.60 4.49 -0.89
N GLY A 54 -1.74 5.06 -0.51
CA GLY A 54 -1.80 6.31 0.25
C GLY A 54 -0.91 6.34 1.52
N LEU A 55 -0.62 5.20 2.15
CA LEU A 55 0.37 5.09 3.22
C LEU A 55 1.81 5.01 2.67
N TRP A 56 2.03 4.09 1.73
CA TRP A 56 3.37 3.69 1.27
C TRP A 56 4.03 4.70 0.33
N VAL A 57 3.27 5.61 -0.29
CA VAL A 57 3.82 6.68 -1.13
C VAL A 57 4.54 7.78 -0.33
N VAL A 58 4.29 7.88 0.98
CA VAL A 58 4.90 8.89 1.87
C VAL A 58 5.75 8.32 3.01
N MET A 59 5.81 6.99 3.11
CA MET A 59 6.49 6.31 4.21
C MET A 59 7.08 4.99 3.72
N SER A 60 8.36 4.78 4.02
CA SER A 60 9.02 3.50 3.81
C SER A 60 8.55 2.44 4.82
N ASN A 61 8.76 1.17 4.49
CA ASN A 61 8.39 0.05 5.36
C ASN A 61 9.00 0.18 6.77
N GLN A 62 10.28 0.57 6.85
CA GLN A 62 10.97 0.70 8.13
C GLN A 62 10.48 1.90 8.94
N GLU A 63 10.19 3.03 8.31
CA GLU A 63 9.59 4.19 9.01
C GLU A 63 8.23 3.83 9.60
N ALA A 64 7.42 3.04 8.90
CA ALA A 64 6.13 2.58 9.42
C ALA A 64 6.31 1.69 10.66
N VAL A 65 7.24 0.73 10.60
CA VAL A 65 7.59 -0.14 11.74
C VAL A 65 8.07 0.69 12.94
N ASP A 66 9.05 1.58 12.72
CA ASP A 66 9.63 2.39 13.80
C ASP A 66 8.62 3.35 14.44
N SER A 67 7.63 3.79 13.66
CA SER A 67 6.55 4.67 14.12
C SER A 67 5.60 3.99 15.13
N ILE A 68 5.38 2.68 14.99
CA ILE A 68 4.37 1.97 15.81
C ILE A 68 4.92 0.88 16.73
N LYS A 69 6.19 0.50 16.65
CA LYS A 69 6.73 -0.64 17.42
C LYS A 69 6.54 -0.55 18.94
N GLU A 70 6.45 0.65 19.50
CA GLU A 70 6.21 0.86 20.94
C GLU A 70 4.71 0.96 21.30
N ILE A 71 3.81 0.95 20.30
CA ILE A 71 2.36 1.07 20.47
C ILE A 71 1.74 -0.32 20.55
N LYS A 72 1.30 -0.72 21.76
CA LYS A 72 0.72 -2.06 21.99
C LYS A 72 -0.71 -2.25 21.49
N ASP A 73 -1.47 -1.16 21.35
CA ASP A 73 -2.85 -1.23 20.87
C ASP A 73 -2.86 -1.12 19.34
N PRO A 74 -3.29 -2.18 18.61
CA PRO A 74 -3.22 -2.21 17.15
C PRO A 74 -4.13 -1.17 16.50
N GLN A 75 -5.25 -0.82 17.13
CA GLN A 75 -6.15 0.21 16.59
C GLN A 75 -5.51 1.60 16.73
N VAL A 76 -4.84 1.87 17.85
CA VAL A 76 -4.08 3.10 18.05
C VAL A 76 -2.90 3.16 17.09
N ALA A 77 -2.17 2.05 16.89
CA ALA A 77 -1.07 1.96 15.93
C ALA A 77 -1.53 2.24 14.49
N ALA A 78 -2.59 1.59 14.03
CA ALA A 78 -3.15 1.80 12.69
C ALA A 78 -3.62 3.26 12.49
N LYS A 79 -4.27 3.83 13.51
CA LYS A 79 -4.67 5.24 13.49
C LYS A 79 -3.46 6.18 13.41
N HIS A 80 -2.40 5.89 14.18
CA HIS A 80 -1.17 6.67 14.16
C HIS A 80 -0.52 6.70 12.76
N LEU A 81 -0.44 5.55 12.09
CA LEU A 81 0.09 5.47 10.73
C LEU A 81 -0.74 6.27 9.73
N ALA A 82 -2.08 6.20 9.83
CA ALA A 82 -2.96 6.97 8.96
C ALA A 82 -2.82 8.49 9.18
N GLU A 83 -2.73 8.93 10.44
CA GLU A 83 -2.53 10.34 10.80
C GLU A 83 -1.15 10.83 10.37
N GLU A 84 -0.11 10.01 10.48
CA GLU A 84 1.25 10.35 10.04
C GLU A 84 1.33 10.46 8.51
N ALA A 85 0.70 9.54 7.76
CA ALA A 85 0.63 9.66 6.31
C ALA A 85 -0.09 10.95 5.87
N LEU A 86 -1.16 11.33 6.58
CA LEU A 86 -1.85 12.60 6.36
C LEU A 86 -0.96 13.80 6.73
N SER A 87 -0.20 13.72 7.83
CA SER A 87 0.73 14.77 8.28
C SER A 87 1.80 15.05 7.20
N ARG A 88 2.28 13.98 6.56
CA ARG A 88 3.22 13.96 5.44
C ARG A 88 2.62 14.36 4.08
N LYS A 89 1.37 14.82 4.06
CA LYS A 89 0.67 15.32 2.87
C LYS A 89 0.43 14.25 1.81
N SER A 90 0.16 13.01 2.23
CA SER A 90 -0.43 12.03 1.32
C SER A 90 -1.69 12.60 0.68
N ARG A 91 -1.84 12.33 -0.63
CA ARG A 91 -2.90 12.91 -1.48
C ARG A 91 -3.95 11.88 -1.90
N ASP A 92 -3.82 10.66 -1.41
CA ASP A 92 -4.74 9.55 -1.71
C ASP A 92 -5.57 9.19 -0.49
N ASP A 93 -6.56 8.31 -0.69
CA ASP A 93 -7.27 7.67 0.40
C ASP A 93 -6.32 6.77 1.20
N ILE A 94 -6.34 6.93 2.52
CA ILE A 94 -5.43 6.23 3.43
C ILE A 94 -6.22 5.17 4.20
N SER A 95 -5.89 3.91 3.98
CA SER A 95 -6.42 2.77 4.74
C SER A 95 -5.26 1.99 5.33
N CYS A 96 -5.36 1.62 6.62
CA CYS A 96 -4.32 0.89 7.33
C CYS A 96 -4.94 -0.14 8.29
N VAL A 97 -4.36 -1.32 8.36
CA VAL A 97 -4.65 -2.39 9.32
C VAL A 97 -3.35 -2.80 9.98
N VAL A 98 -3.35 -2.87 11.30
CA VAL A 98 -2.25 -3.42 12.10
C VAL A 98 -2.79 -4.65 12.83
N VAL A 99 -2.04 -5.76 12.77
CA VAL A 99 -2.37 -7.04 13.43
C VAL A 99 -1.26 -7.40 14.39
#